data_AF-A0A645E0K7-F1
#
_entry.id   AF-A0A645E0K7-F1
#
_cell.length_a   1.000
_cell.length_b   1.000
_cell.length_c   1.000
_cell.angle_alpha   90.00
_cell.angle_beta   90.00
_cell.angle_gamma   90.00
#
_symmetry.space_group_name_H-M   'P 1'
#
loop_
_entity.id
_entity.type
_entity.pdbx_description
1 polymer ?
#
loop_
_entity_poly.entity_id
_entity_poly.type
_entity_poly.pdbx_seq_one_letter_code
_entity_poly.pdbx_strand_id
1 'polypeptide(L)'
;MLGDHVAQKGSNITAERLRFDFSHEEKMTPEQIAEVEQLVNDAIRRALPINMTEMSVDDARAAGAIGLFGDRYGERVKVYAMGDFSKEICGGPHAANTGELKSFKILKEESSSRGIRRIKAVIGA
;
A
#
# COMPACT_ATOMS: atom_id res chain seq x y z
N MET A 1 -12.39 -3.69 7.74
CA MET A 1 -11.97 -2.36 8.22
C MET A 1 -12.68 -1.22 7.49
N LEU A 2 -12.30 -0.88 6.25
CA LEU A 2 -12.92 0.23 5.50
C LEU A 2 -13.87 -0.19 4.36
N GLY A 3 -13.77 -1.44 3.88
CA GLY A 3 -14.59 -2.00 2.80
C GLY A 3 -13.81 -2.17 1.49
N ASP A 4 -14.35 -3.01 0.60
CA ASP A 4 -13.68 -3.40 -0.67
C ASP A 4 -13.72 -2.31 -1.75
N HIS A 5 -14.47 -1.22 -1.51
CA HIS A 5 -14.50 -0.05 -2.39
C HIS A 5 -13.25 0.83 -2.30
N VAL A 6 -12.39 0.56 -1.32
CA VAL A 6 -11.13 1.29 -1.13
C VAL A 6 -10.13 0.88 -2.20
N ALA A 7 -9.74 1.84 -3.02
CA ALA A 7 -8.75 1.68 -4.07
C ALA A 7 -7.79 2.86 -4.05
N GLN A 8 -6.51 2.60 -4.34
CA GLN A 8 -5.49 3.64 -4.45
C GLN A 8 -5.86 4.64 -5.56
N LYS A 9 -5.75 5.93 -5.24
CA LYS A 9 -5.93 7.06 -6.18
C LYS A 9 -4.66 7.90 -6.34
N GLY A 10 -3.68 7.73 -5.46
CA GLY A 10 -2.41 8.44 -5.53
C GLY A 10 -1.45 7.99 -4.44
N SER A 11 -0.15 8.05 -4.71
CA SER A 11 0.89 7.81 -3.71
C SER A 11 2.08 8.71 -3.96
N ASN A 12 2.76 9.14 -2.90
CA ASN A 12 4.03 9.86 -2.96
C ASN A 12 4.83 9.56 -1.69
N ILE A 13 6.10 9.22 -1.85
CA ILE A 13 7.02 8.92 -0.76
C ILE A 13 8.25 9.80 -0.93
N THR A 14 8.68 10.44 0.15
CA THR A 14 9.97 11.14 0.29
C THR A 14 10.67 10.65 1.55
N ALA A 15 11.90 11.12 1.78
CA ALA A 15 12.62 10.81 3.02
C ALA A 15 11.89 11.30 4.28
N GLU A 16 11.10 12.39 4.19
CA GLU A 16 10.39 12.93 5.37
C GLU A 16 8.92 12.50 5.47
N ARG A 17 8.29 12.00 4.40
CA ARG A 17 6.84 11.72 4.41
C ARG A 17 6.39 10.62 3.47
N LEU A 18 5.36 9.90 3.89
CA LEU A 18 4.50 9.08 3.05
C LEU A 18 3.15 9.78 2.89
N ARG A 19 2.66 9.87 1.66
CA ARG A 19 1.31 10.35 1.32
C ARG A 19 0.60 9.28 0.51
N PHE A 20 -0.59 8.87 0.95
CA PHE A 20 -1.40 7.88 0.26
C PHE A 20 -2.85 8.36 0.14
N ASP A 21 -3.38 8.30 -1.07
CA ASP A 21 -4.73 8.73 -1.42
C ASP A 21 -5.55 7.52 -1.85
N PHE A 22 -6.77 7.43 -1.35
CA PHE A 22 -7.65 6.27 -1.59
C PHE A 22 -9.12 6.68 -1.71
N SER A 23 -9.91 5.90 -2.45
CA SER A 23 -11.35 6.09 -2.54
C SER A 23 -12.03 5.73 -1.22
N HIS A 24 -12.65 6.72 -0.59
CA HIS A 24 -13.50 6.55 0.59
C HIS A 24 -14.30 7.84 0.76
N GLU A 25 -15.60 7.74 0.98
CA GLU A 25 -16.46 8.94 1.04
C GLU A 25 -16.38 9.62 2.40
N GLU A 26 -16.37 8.83 3.46
CA GLU A 26 -16.45 9.30 4.83
C GLU A 26 -15.07 9.63 5.40
N LYS A 27 -15.05 10.44 6.45
CA LYS A 27 -13.84 10.65 7.24
C LYS A 27 -13.59 9.38 8.05
N MET A 28 -12.35 8.89 8.08
CA MET A 28 -12.00 7.78 8.96
C MET A 28 -12.24 8.16 10.43
N THR A 29 -12.85 7.25 11.16
CA THR A 29 -12.98 7.35 12.62
C THR A 29 -11.60 7.14 13.29
N PRO A 30 -11.39 7.68 14.50
CA PRO A 30 -10.18 7.40 15.27
C PRO A 30 -9.89 5.90 15.43
N GLU A 31 -10.94 5.09 15.59
CA GLU A 31 -10.86 3.64 15.73
C GLU A 31 -10.37 2.98 14.44
N GLN A 32 -10.90 3.36 13.28
CA GLN A 32 -10.42 2.87 11.98
C GLN A 32 -8.97 3.27 11.71
N ILE A 33 -8.56 4.48 12.10
CA ILE A 33 -7.16 4.91 11.97
C ILE A 33 -6.26 4.01 12.83
N ALA A 34 -6.64 3.77 14.09
CA ALA A 34 -5.90 2.89 14.99
C ALA A 34 -5.83 1.45 14.47
N GLU A 35 -6.93 0.93 13.90
CA GLU A 35 -6.98 -0.41 13.30
C GLU A 35 -6.06 -0.53 12.07
N VAL A 36 -6.02 0.49 11.20
CA VAL A 36 -5.08 0.55 10.06
C VAL A 36 -3.64 0.52 10.58
N GLU A 37 -3.32 1.41 11.53
CA GLU A 37 -1.98 1.48 12.10
C GLU A 37 -1.55 0.16 12.71
N GLN A 38 -2.43 -0.47 13.49
CA GLN A 38 -2.17 -1.78 14.09
C GLN A 38 -1.92 -2.82 13.00
N LEU A 39 -2.80 -2.95 12.01
CA LEU A 39 -2.66 -3.93 10.93
C LEU A 39 -1.32 -3.81 10.21
N VAL A 40 -0.91 -2.60 9.86
CA VAL A 40 0.38 -2.36 9.17
C VAL A 40 1.55 -2.69 10.09
N ASN A 41 1.51 -2.26 11.35
CA ASN A 41 2.59 -2.58 12.29
C ASN A 41 2.66 -4.07 12.61
N ASP A 42 1.54 -4.80 12.59
CA ASP A 42 1.51 -6.24 12.78
C ASP A 42 2.22 -6.95 11.61
N ALA A 43 1.98 -6.51 10.37
CA ALA A 43 2.71 -6.99 9.20
C ALA A 43 4.21 -6.66 9.25
N ILE A 44 4.59 -5.47 9.77
CA ILE A 44 5.99 -5.09 10.00
C ILE A 44 6.63 -6.03 11.03
N ARG A 45 5.98 -6.26 12.18
CA ARG A 45 6.51 -7.14 13.25
C ARG A 45 6.69 -8.58 12.82
N ARG A 46 5.89 -9.06 11.86
CA ARG A 46 6.03 -10.40 11.26
C ARG A 46 7.26 -10.55 10.38
N ALA A 47 7.95 -9.46 10.02
CA ALA A 47 9.15 -9.46 9.17
C ALA A 47 8.98 -10.30 7.89
N LEU A 48 7.84 -10.13 7.20
CA LEU A 48 7.47 -10.91 6.03
C LEU A 48 8.46 -10.66 4.89
N PRO A 49 8.96 -11.70 4.22
CA PRO A 49 9.87 -11.53 3.09
C PRO A 49 9.16 -10.79 1.96
N ILE A 50 9.87 -9.85 1.32
CA ILE A 50 9.39 -9.14 0.14
C ILE A 50 10.08 -9.74 -1.08
N ASN A 51 9.33 -10.50 -1.87
CA ASN A 51 9.85 -11.17 -3.05
C ASN A 51 9.40 -10.45 -4.32
N MET A 52 10.33 -10.26 -5.25
CA MET A 52 10.04 -9.71 -6.57
C MET A 52 10.03 -10.83 -7.61
N THR A 53 9.01 -10.85 -8.47
CA THR A 53 8.94 -11.75 -9.61
C THR A 53 8.50 -10.96 -10.84
N GLU A 54 9.19 -11.17 -11.96
CA GLU A 54 8.76 -10.65 -13.25
C GLU A 54 7.87 -11.67 -13.96
N MET A 55 6.68 -11.24 -14.37
CA MET A 55 5.70 -12.08 -15.06
C MET A 55 4.88 -11.25 -16.06
N SER A 56 4.05 -11.91 -16.87
CA SER A 56 3.13 -11.21 -17.76
C SER A 56 2.04 -10.48 -16.97
N VAL A 57 1.40 -9.48 -17.58
CA VAL A 57 0.26 -8.77 -16.95
C VAL A 57 -0.89 -9.74 -16.64
N ASP A 58 -1.13 -10.71 -17.51
CA ASP A 58 -2.20 -11.70 -17.33
C ASP A 58 -1.88 -12.67 -16.19
N ASP A 59 -0.62 -13.13 -16.06
CA ASP A 59 -0.19 -13.94 -14.91
C ASP A 59 -0.30 -13.14 -13.61
N ALA A 60 0.06 -11.86 -13.62
CA ALA A 60 -0.05 -11.00 -12.45
C ALA A 60 -1.52 -10.83 -12.01
N ARG A 61 -2.46 -10.67 -12.95
CA ARG A 61 -3.90 -10.67 -12.65
C ARG A 61 -4.36 -12.01 -12.09
N ALA A 62 -3.97 -13.12 -12.73
CA ALA A 62 -4.33 -14.46 -12.28
C ALA A 62 -3.78 -14.77 -10.87
N ALA A 63 -2.62 -14.21 -10.54
CA ALA A 63 -1.99 -14.33 -9.22
C ALA A 63 -2.62 -13.42 -8.15
N GLY A 64 -3.63 -12.60 -8.50
CA GLY A 64 -4.31 -11.68 -7.59
C GLY A 64 -3.49 -10.45 -7.21
N ALA A 65 -2.52 -10.04 -8.04
CA ALA A 65 -1.76 -8.83 -7.78
C ALA A 65 -2.67 -7.59 -7.89
N ILE A 66 -2.55 -6.69 -6.92
CA ILE A 66 -3.23 -5.40 -6.93
C ILE A 66 -2.38 -4.41 -7.74
N GLY A 67 -3.02 -3.64 -8.61
CA GLY A 67 -2.33 -2.64 -9.42
C GLY A 67 -3.32 -1.85 -10.26
N LEU A 68 -2.90 -0.67 -10.70
CA LEU A 68 -3.64 0.11 -11.69
C LEU A 68 -3.40 -0.51 -13.07
N PHE A 69 -4.01 -1.68 -13.33
CA PHE A 69 -3.99 -2.34 -14.64
C PHE A 69 -4.49 -1.36 -15.71
N GLY A 70 -3.55 -0.76 -16.44
CA GLY A 70 -3.85 0.16 -17.52
C GLY A 70 -2.89 -0.05 -18.69
N ASP A 71 -3.17 0.63 -19.79
CA ASP A 71 -2.48 0.49 -21.09
C ASP A 71 -0.99 0.91 -21.09
N ARG A 72 -0.42 1.19 -19.92
CA ARG A 72 0.97 1.65 -19.74
C ARG A 72 1.93 0.55 -19.28
N TYR A 73 1.44 -0.65 -18.96
CA TYR A 73 2.34 -1.75 -18.66
C TYR A 73 2.86 -2.38 -19.95
N GLY A 74 4.18 -2.59 -20.03
CA GLY A 74 4.77 -3.41 -21.08
C GLY A 74 4.38 -4.88 -20.95
N GLU A 75 4.92 -5.74 -21.81
CA GLU A 75 4.60 -7.18 -21.81
C GLU A 75 4.89 -7.89 -20.48
N ARG A 76 5.87 -7.40 -19.72
CA ARG A 76 6.25 -7.93 -18.41
C ARG A 76 6.18 -6.87 -17.33
N VAL A 77 5.75 -7.26 -16.14
CA VAL A 77 5.64 -6.42 -14.95
C VAL A 77 6.38 -7.02 -13.78
N LYS A 78 6.90 -6.16 -12.90
CA LYS A 78 7.46 -6.57 -11.61
C LYS A 78 6.35 -6.64 -10.58
N VAL A 79 6.15 -7.83 -10.01
CA VAL A 79 5.20 -8.09 -8.93
C VAL A 79 6.00 -8.28 -7.64
N TYR A 80 5.65 -7.50 -6.62
CA TYR A 80 6.19 -7.64 -5.28
C TYR A 80 5.16 -8.32 -4.40
N ALA A 81 5.56 -9.38 -3.69
CA ALA A 81 4.74 -10.07 -2.71
C ALA A 81 5.36 -9.93 -1.32
N MET A 82 4.59 -9.39 -0.38
CA MET A 82 4.98 -9.24 1.03
C MET A 82 4.37 -10.39 1.82
N GLY A 83 4.97 -11.58 1.73
CA GLY A 83 4.42 -12.81 2.30
C GLY A 83 2.99 -13.10 1.81
N ASP A 84 2.10 -13.39 2.76
CA ASP A 84 0.66 -13.62 2.56
C ASP A 84 -0.17 -12.33 2.66
N PHE A 85 0.46 -11.19 2.93
CA PHE A 85 -0.23 -9.97 3.32
C PHE A 85 -0.66 -9.09 2.15
N SER A 86 0.25 -8.83 1.20
CA SER A 86 -0.06 -8.06 0.00
C SER A 86 0.75 -8.54 -1.20
N LYS A 87 0.22 -8.31 -2.39
CA LYS A 87 0.86 -8.59 -3.67
C LYS A 87 0.51 -7.47 -4.64
N GLU A 88 1.51 -6.76 -5.13
CA GLU A 88 1.30 -5.53 -5.90
C GLU A 88 2.25 -5.42 -7.09
N ILE A 89 1.76 -4.80 -8.17
CA ILE A 89 2.60 -4.42 -9.31
C ILE A 89 3.27 -3.08 -8.99
N CYS A 90 4.61 -3.08 -8.93
CA CYS A 90 5.37 -1.86 -8.64
C CYS A 90 6.72 -1.86 -9.36
N GLY A 91 7.18 -0.68 -9.80
CA GLY A 91 8.50 -0.50 -10.43
C GLY A 91 9.59 0.03 -9.50
N GLY A 92 9.22 0.41 -8.27
CA GLY A 92 10.12 1.03 -7.31
C GLY A 92 10.99 0.05 -6.52
N PRO A 93 12.05 0.55 -5.87
CA PRO A 93 12.83 -0.25 -4.93
C PRO A 93 11.98 -0.63 -3.72
N HIS A 94 12.29 -1.78 -3.11
CA HIS A 94 11.66 -2.29 -1.90
C HIS A 94 12.71 -2.76 -0.90
N ALA A 95 12.33 -2.76 0.39
CA ALA A 95 13.06 -3.44 1.45
C ALA A 95 13.10 -4.96 1.21
N ALA A 96 14.02 -5.68 1.87
CA ALA A 96 14.09 -7.14 1.72
C ALA A 96 12.99 -7.87 2.52
N ASN A 97 12.52 -7.28 3.62
CA ASN A 97 11.39 -7.77 4.40
C ASN A 97 10.63 -6.59 5.04
N THR A 98 9.37 -6.81 5.46
CA THR A 98 8.53 -5.76 6.06
C THR A 98 9.08 -5.23 7.38
N GLY A 99 9.92 -6.00 8.09
CA GLY A 99 10.51 -5.62 9.38
C GLY A 99 11.53 -4.49 9.27
N GLU A 100 12.17 -4.32 8.10
CA GLU A 100 13.10 -3.21 7.85
C GLU A 100 12.44 -1.83 7.93
N LEU A 101 11.12 -1.77 7.79
CA LEU A 101 10.32 -0.54 7.94
C LEU A 101 10.25 -0.08 9.40
N LYS A 102 10.50 -0.96 10.37
CA LYS A 102 10.47 -0.76 11.83
C LYS A 102 9.11 -0.38 12.43
N SER A 103 8.49 0.70 11.96
CA SER A 103 7.23 1.21 12.48
C SER A 103 6.47 2.01 11.42
N PHE A 104 5.16 2.15 11.60
CA PHE A 104 4.28 2.98 10.79
C PHE A 104 3.36 3.81 11.67
N LYS A 105 3.24 5.11 11.39
CA LYS A 105 2.34 6.02 12.10
C LYS A 105 1.64 6.99 11.15
N ILE A 106 0.32 7.05 11.21
CA ILE A 106 -0.50 8.05 10.54
C ILE A 106 -0.45 9.35 11.35
N LEU A 107 0.02 10.42 10.73
CA LEU A 107 0.12 11.75 11.31
C LEU A 107 -1.10 12.61 11.01
N LYS A 108 -1.71 12.40 9.84
CA LYS A 108 -2.86 13.18 9.39
C LYS A 108 -3.73 12.36 8.46
N GLU A 109 -5.02 12.52 8.62
CA GLU A 109 -6.04 12.05 7.70
C GLU A 109 -6.90 13.27 7.28
N GLU A 110 -7.12 13.45 5.97
CA GLU A 110 -7.87 14.59 5.43
C GLU A 110 -8.60 14.26 4.12
N SER A 111 -9.63 15.04 3.79
CA SER A 111 -10.28 14.99 2.47
C SER A 111 -9.33 15.57 1.42
N SER A 112 -9.07 14.83 0.35
CA SER A 112 -8.28 15.32 -0.79
C SER A 112 -9.17 15.93 -1.88
N SER A 113 -10.32 15.30 -2.14
CA SER A 113 -11.35 15.72 -3.08
C SER A 113 -12.62 14.89 -2.83
N ARG A 114 -13.68 15.12 -3.60
CA ARG A 114 -14.94 14.36 -3.45
C ARG A 114 -14.68 12.86 -3.60
N GLY A 115 -15.03 12.08 -2.57
CA GLY A 115 -14.88 10.62 -2.55
C GLY A 115 -13.44 10.12 -2.38
N ILE A 116 -12.48 11.00 -2.09
CA ILE A 116 -11.06 10.64 -1.93
C ILE A 116 -10.54 11.17 -0.60
N ARG A 117 -10.00 10.26 0.21
CA ARG A 117 -9.30 10.54 1.46
C ARG A 117 -7.79 10.43 1.25
N ARG A 118 -7.04 11.14 2.09
CA ARG A 118 -5.58 11.15 2.09
C ARG A 118 -5.08 10.93 3.51
N ILE A 119 -4.14 9.99 3.64
CA ILE A 119 -3.29 9.88 4.83
C ILE A 119 -1.91 10.45 4.56
N LYS A 120 -1.33 11.08 5.59
CA LYS A 120 0.10 11.35 5.69
C LYS A 120 0.65 10.54 6.85
N ALA A 121 1.73 9.82 6.61
CA ALA A 121 2.33 8.92 7.57
C ALA A 121 3.86 9.01 7.55
N VAL A 122 4.47 8.42 8.57
CA VAL A 122 5.92 8.22 8.69
C VAL A 122 6.22 6.74 8.88
N ILE A 123 7.40 6.35 8.42
CA ILE A 123 7.97 5.01 8.56
C ILE A 123 9.27 5.14 9.35
N GLY A 124 9.55 4.20 10.25
CA GLY A 124 10.85 4.11 10.90
C GLY A 124 11.06 5.00 12.14
N ALA A 125 9.97 5.49 12.73
CA ALA A 125 9.97 6.17 14.03
C ALA A 125 10.32 5.23 15.17
#